data_AF-A0A2V7K5H1-F1
#
_entry.id   AF-A0A2V7K5H1-F1
#
_cell.length_a   1.000
_cell.length_b   1.000
_cell.length_c   1.000
_cell.angle_alpha   90.00
_cell.angle_beta   90.00
_cell.angle_gamma   90.00
#
_symmetry.space_group_name_H-M   'P 1'
#
loop_
_entity.id
_entity.type
_entity.pdbx_description
1 polymer ?
#
loop_
_entity_poly.entity_id
_entity_poly.type
_entity_poly.pdbx_seq_one_letter_code
_entity_poly.pdbx_strand_id
1 'polypeptide(L)' 'MFGLGLVMVFLVLAAQYESWSIPFAVLLGVPFGTLGALLGVWLRGMPNDVYVQIGLIVVVGLAAKNAIL' A
#
# COMPACT_ATOMS: atom_id res chain seq x y z
N MET A 1 4.83 17.44 -17.00
CA MET A 1 3.75 16.53 -17.43
C MET A 1 3.36 15.52 -16.35
N PHE A 2 4.29 14.93 -15.60
CA PHE A 2 3.95 13.95 -14.54
C PHE A 2 3.23 14.54 -13.31
N GLY A 3 3.53 15.80 -12.94
CA GLY A 3 2.93 16.46 -11.78
C GLY A 3 1.42 16.69 -11.87
N LEU A 4 0.88 16.97 -13.06
CA LEU A 4 -0.57 17.12 -13.26
C LEU A 4 -1.30 15.78 -13.14
N GLY A 5 -0.68 14.68 -13.60
CA GLY A 5 -1.26 13.34 -13.45
C GLY A 5 -1.38 12.92 -11.99
N LEU A 6 -0.39 13.26 -11.17
CA LEU A 6 -0.38 12.93 -9.74
C LEU A 6 -1.47 13.69 -8.96
N VAL A 7 -1.73 14.95 -9.34
CA VAL A 7 -2.81 15.77 -8.78
C VAL A 7 -4.19 15.24 -9.20
N MET A 8 -4.36 14.82 -10.46
CA MET A 8 -5.63 14.27 -10.94
C MET A 8 -5.98 12.94 -10.26
N VAL A 9 -5.00 12.05 -10.07
CA VAL A 9 -5.20 10.79 -9.34
C VAL A 9 -5.58 11.08 -7.87
N PHE A 10 -4.93 12.06 -7.24
CA PHE A 10 -5.27 12.47 -5.88
C PHE A 10 -6.70 13.00 -5.77
N LEU A 11 -7.13 13.88 -6.68
CA LEU A 11 -8.49 14.44 -6.68
C LEU A 11 -9.57 13.40 -6.97
N VAL A 12 -9.32 12.46 -7.89
CA VAL A 12 -10.26 11.38 -8.20
C VAL A 12 -10.43 10.44 -7.02
N LEU A 13 -9.35 10.08 -6.32
CA LEU A 13 -9.43 9.26 -5.11
C LEU A 13 -10.11 10.02 -3.96
N ALA A 14 -9.78 11.31 -3.76
CA ALA A 14 -10.44 12.13 -2.74
C ALA A 14 -11.95 12.30 -2.97
N ALA A 15 -12.37 12.46 -4.24
CA ALA A 15 -13.77 12.54 -4.61
C ALA A 15 -14.48 11.18 -4.52
N GLN A 16 -13.80 10.07 -4.83
CA GLN A 16 -14.38 8.72 -4.78
C GLN A 16 -14.53 8.19 -3.35
N TYR A 17 -13.65 8.58 -2.43
CA TYR A 17 -13.69 8.16 -1.02
C TYR A 17 -14.39 9.17 -0.11
N GLU A 18 -14.86 10.30 -0.66
CA GLU A 18 -15.56 11.37 0.06
C GLU A 18 -14.80 11.92 1.30
N SER A 19 -13.50 11.60 1.40
CA SER A 19 -12.71 11.78 2.61
C SER A 19 -11.23 11.93 2.28
N TRP A 20 -10.64 12.98 2.84
CA TRP A 20 -9.21 13.29 2.75
C TRP A 20 -8.36 12.39 3.67
N SER A 21 -9.00 11.75 4.66
CA SER A 21 -8.34 10.91 5.66
C SER A 21 -8.07 9.50 5.16
N ILE A 22 -8.91 8.97 4.24
CA ILE A 22 -8.78 7.60 3.72
C ILE A 22 -7.51 7.42 2.88
N PRO A 23 -7.16 8.31 1.92
CA PRO A 23 -5.90 8.22 1.18
C PRO A 23 -4.67 8.31 2.09
N PHE A 24 -4.75 9.14 3.13
CA PHE A 24 -3.66 9.35 4.09
C PHE A 24 -3.46 8.13 5.01
N ALA A 25 -4.55 7.51 5.47
CA ALA A 25 -4.53 6.28 6.25
C ALA A 25 -3.96 5.10 5.45
N VAL A 26 -4.32 4.97 4.17
CA VAL A 26 -3.75 3.97 3.27
C VAL A 26 -2.25 4.20 3.06
N LEU A 27 -1.83 5.45 2.80
CA LEU A 27 -0.41 5.80 2.65
C LEU A 27 0.42 5.52 3.91
N LEU A 28 -0.15 5.70 5.10
CA LEU A 28 0.50 5.34 6.37
C LEU A 28 0.46 3.84 6.67
N GLY A 29 -0.55 3.10 6.19
CA GLY A 29 -0.66 1.65 6.39
C GLY A 29 0.30 0.83 5.52
N VAL A 30 0.61 1.31 4.31
CA VAL A 30 1.55 0.67 3.36
C VAL A 30 2.91 0.36 3.99
N PRO A 31 3.63 1.31 4.63
CA PRO A 31 4.94 1.04 5.26
C PRO A 31 4.85 0.02 6.41
N PHE A 32 3.75 -0.01 7.16
CA PHE A 32 3.54 -1.02 8.21
C PHE A 32 3.33 -2.42 7.61
N GLY A 33 2.57 -2.54 6.51
CA GLY A 33 2.38 -3.82 5.81
C GLY A 33 3.66 -4.35 5.16
N THR A 34 4.47 -3.47 4.58
CA THR A 34 5.77 -3.83 3.99
C THR A 34 6.78 -4.25 5.06
N LEU A 35 6.83 -3.58 6.21
CA LEU A 35 7.69 -3.98 7.33
C LEU A 35 7.34 -5.38 7.87
N GLY A 36 6.05 -5.68 8.05
CA GLY A 36 5.60 -7.01 8.50
C GLY A 36 5.94 -8.12 7.50
N ALA A 37 5.76 -7.86 6.20
CA ALA A 37 6.11 -8.80 5.15
C ALA A 37 7.64 -9.01 5.03
N LEU A 38 8.43 -7.94 5.11
CA LEU A 38 9.89 -8.02 5.11
C LEU A 38 10.43 -8.78 6.33
N LEU A 39 9.89 -8.52 7.53
CA LEU A 39 10.23 -9.29 8.73
C LEU A 39 9.87 -10.77 8.59
N GLY A 40 8.73 -11.08 7.99
CA GLY A 40 8.31 -12.46 7.72
C GLY A 40 9.24 -13.19 6.76
N VAL A 41 9.68 -12.53 5.68
CA VAL A 41 10.65 -13.07 4.71
C VAL A 41 12.02 -13.25 5.36
N TRP A 42 12.44 -12.27 6.17
CA TRP A 42 13.72 -12.31 6.88
C TRP A 42 13.77 -13.43 7.92
N LEU A 43 12.70 -13.63 8.70
CA LEU A 43 12.56 -14.75 9.64
C LEU A 43 12.53 -16.11 8.95
N ARG A 44 11.97 -16.18 7.74
CA ARG A 44 11.83 -17.43 6.98
C ARG A 44 13.05 -17.74 6.09
N GLY A 45 14.03 -16.84 6.02
CA GLY A 45 15.27 -17.00 5.24
C GLY A 45 15.05 -17.18 3.74
N MET A 46 13.92 -16.69 3.21
CA MET A 46 13.53 -16.92 1.82
C MET A 46 14.21 -15.90 0.89
N PRO A 47 14.71 -16.34 -0.30
CA PRO A 47 15.20 -15.43 -1.33
C PRO A 47 14.08 -14.49 -1.79
N ASN A 48 14.43 -13.23 -2.05
CA ASN A 48 13.49 -12.21 -2.48
C ASN A 48 13.17 -12.35 -3.98
N ASP A 49 12.46 -13.43 -4.31
CA ASP A 49 12.06 -13.78 -5.67
C ASP A 49 10.71 -13.13 -6.05
N VAL A 50 10.32 -13.25 -7.32
CA VAL A 50 9.05 -12.68 -7.85
C VAL A 50 7.82 -13.10 -7.02
N TYR A 51 7.83 -14.31 -6.44
CA TYR A 51 6.76 -14.77 -5.54
C TYR A 51 6.65 -13.95 -4.25
N VAL A 52 7.79 -13.56 -3.66
CA VAL A 52 7.84 -12.72 -2.46
C VAL A 52 7.36 -11.30 -2.78
N GLN A 53 7.72 -10.77 -3.96
CA GLN A 53 7.24 -9.46 -4.42
C GLN A 53 5.72 -9.44 -4.65
N ILE A 54 5.16 -10.47 -5.28
CA ILE A 54 3.70 -10.58 -5.44
C ILE A 54 3.02 -10.69 -4.06
N GLY A 55 3.58 -11.50 -3.15
CA GLY A 55 3.09 -11.60 -1.77
C GLY A 55 3.11 -10.26 -1.03
N LEU A 56 4.17 -9.47 -1.17
CA LEU A 56 4.29 -8.11 -0.64
C LEU A 56 3.18 -7.18 -1.16
N ILE A 57 2.90 -7.23 -2.46
CA ILE A 57 1.83 -6.44 -3.09
C ILE A 57 0.46 -6.84 -2.52
N VAL A 58 0.21 -8.14 -2.34
CA VAL A 58 -1.04 -8.65 -1.76
C VAL A 58 -1.20 -8.23 -0.29
N VAL A 59 -0.13 -8.31 0.51
CA VAL A 59 -0.14 -7.88 1.92
C VAL A 59 -0.41 -6.38 2.02
N VAL A 60 0.20 -5.57 1.16
CA VAL A 60 -0.06 -4.12 1.09
C VAL A 60 -1.51 -3.85 0.70
N GLY A 61 -2.08 -4.59 -0.26
CA GLY A 61 -3.49 -4.46 -0.64
C GLY A 61 -4.47 -4.84 0.47
N LEU A 62 -4.17 -5.91 1.23
CA LEU A 62 -4.96 -6.31 2.39
C LEU A 62 -4.84 -5.32 3.55
N ALA A 63 -3.64 -4.78 3.80
CA ALA A 63 -3.41 -3.74 4.79
C ALA A 63 -4.13 -2.44 4.44
N ALA A 64 -4.13 -2.04 3.16
CA ALA A 64 -4.90 -0.90 2.68
C ALA A 64 -6.40 -1.11 2.91
N LYS A 65 -6.94 -2.30 2.62
CA LYS A 65 -8.35 -2.61 2.89
C LYS A 65 -8.68 -2.57 4.39
N ASN A 66 -7.81 -3.10 5.25
CA ASN A 66 -7.97 -3.06 6.71
C ASN A 66 -7.80 -1.65 7.31
N ALA A 67 -7.09 -0.75 6.64
CA ALA A 67 -6.97 0.65 7.07
C ALA A 67 -8.20 1.49 6.65
N ILE A 68 -9.00 1.00 5.71
CA ILE A 68 -10.22 1.66 5.20
C ILE A 68 -11.47 1.21 5.98
N LEU A 69 -11.50 -0.03 6.48
CA LEU A 69 -12.64 -0.63 7.19
C LEU A 69 -12.67 -0.23 8.67
#